data_AF-A0A945RBD3-F1
#
_entry.id   AF-A0A945RBD3-F1
#
_cell.length_a   1.000
_cell.length_b   1.000
_cell.length_c   1.000
_cell.angle_alpha   90.00
_cell.angle_beta   90.00
_cell.angle_gamma   90.00
#
_symmetry.space_group_name_H-M   'P 1'
#
loop_
_entity.id
_entity.type
_entity.pdbx_description
1 polymer ?
#
loop_
_entity_poly.entity_id
_entity_poly.type
_entity_poly.pdbx_seq_one_letter_code
_entity_poly.pdbx_strand_id
1 'polypeptide(L)'
;MQDLSQEQEAQSRPTYLPQDWRILYGLILTIVWFIFLAIYISKNVGISNFMDLSIEEMGTFLEGAFAFLAFLWLVIGLFIQQSVLAQNNEELRLNNLHSHKQTQAIAATELNARQETFFKIAESTRRQLGAIAGMLFISSQGTVGNGSFSEEEVAEVWNQMAGGDLEVFSRLFLTMPPSENNFEDLFYGTEIRKRHSESFLVGFDRLVALSKDCDSDNIILDSILFSAHGMLSSRMRELHPEIKFETLQGTDSAIYLEKIVSAQSKSA
;
A
#
# COMPACT_ATOMS: atom_id res chain seq x y z
N MET A 1 -6.78 1.57 27.07
CA MET A 1 -7.04 1.28 25.64
C MET A 1 -8.46 0.72 25.52
N GLN A 2 -9.44 1.49 26.00
CA GLN A 2 -10.86 1.18 26.09
C GLN A 2 -11.53 2.51 26.46
N ASP A 3 -11.58 3.48 25.53
CA ASP A 3 -12.46 4.65 25.69
C ASP A 3 -12.60 5.51 24.41
N LEU A 4 -12.74 4.86 23.24
CA LEU A 4 -12.98 5.59 21.97
C LEU A 4 -14.23 5.10 21.22
N SER A 5 -15.09 4.34 21.90
CA SER A 5 -16.24 3.68 21.27
C SER A 5 -17.60 4.28 21.65
N GLN A 6 -17.64 5.39 22.42
CA GLN A 6 -18.91 5.93 22.94
C GLN A 6 -19.29 7.33 22.42
N GLU A 7 -18.61 7.88 21.41
CA GLU A 7 -18.84 9.26 20.95
C GLU A 7 -19.54 9.39 19.58
N GLN A 8 -20.34 8.39 19.15
CA GLN A 8 -21.02 8.46 17.84
C GLN A 8 -22.48 7.98 17.79
N GLU A 9 -23.22 8.00 18.89
CA GLU A 9 -24.68 7.79 18.87
C GLU A 9 -25.47 8.98 19.42
N ALA A 10 -25.29 10.15 18.80
CA ALA A 10 -26.29 11.22 18.84
C ALA A 10 -26.84 11.43 17.43
N GLN A 11 -27.51 10.39 16.93
CA GLN A 11 -28.22 10.41 15.65
C GLN A 11 -29.36 11.42 15.75
N SER A 12 -29.13 12.63 15.21
CA SER A 12 -30.15 13.64 15.03
C SER A 12 -31.30 13.04 14.24
N ARG A 13 -32.50 13.07 14.82
CA ARG A 13 -33.72 12.61 14.13
C ARG A 13 -33.86 13.45 12.84
N PRO A 14 -34.02 12.84 11.66
CA PRO A 14 -34.30 13.60 10.46
C PRO A 14 -35.66 14.27 10.61
N THR A 15 -35.66 15.60 10.68
CA THR A 15 -36.88 16.40 10.62
C THR A 15 -37.46 16.24 9.21
N TYR A 16 -38.46 15.37 9.04
CA TYR A 16 -39.15 15.12 7.76
C TYR A 16 -40.10 16.27 7.34
N LEU A 17 -39.70 17.52 7.56
CA LEU A 17 -40.30 18.67 6.90
C LEU A 17 -39.24 19.22 5.96
N PRO A 18 -39.41 19.13 4.63
CA PRO A 18 -38.44 19.71 3.73
C PRO A 18 -38.56 21.21 3.92
N GLN A 19 -37.53 21.82 4.50
CA GLN A 19 -37.35 23.27 4.55
C GLN A 19 -36.97 23.81 3.16
N ASP A 20 -37.57 23.24 2.10
CA ASP A 20 -37.41 23.71 0.74
C ASP A 20 -38.50 24.74 0.48
N TRP A 21 -38.09 26.01 0.40
CA TRP A 21 -38.95 27.16 0.17
C TRP A 21 -39.82 27.00 -1.10
N ARG A 22 -39.42 26.14 -2.04
CA ARG A 22 -40.19 25.77 -3.24
C ARG A 22 -41.50 25.08 -2.91
N ILE A 23 -41.53 24.23 -1.88
CA ILE A 23 -42.75 23.54 -1.43
C ILE A 23 -43.71 24.55 -0.79
N LEU A 24 -43.19 25.47 0.02
CA LEU A 24 -43.97 26.57 0.59
C LEU A 24 -44.58 27.44 -0.52
N TYR A 25 -43.79 27.77 -1.55
CA TYR A 25 -44.27 28.50 -2.71
C TYR A 25 -45.39 27.76 -3.46
N GLY A 26 -45.22 26.46 -3.72
CA GLY A 26 -46.25 25.62 -4.34
C GLY A 26 -47.54 25.56 -3.53
N LEU A 27 -47.43 25.51 -2.20
CA LEU A 27 -48.56 25.48 -1.27
C LEU A 27 -49.32 26.82 -1.27
N ILE A 28 -48.61 27.95 -1.20
CA ILE A 28 -49.20 29.30 -1.30
C ILE A 28 -49.92 29.47 -2.64
N LEU A 29 -49.28 29.10 -3.75
CA LEU A 29 -49.87 29.23 -5.08
C LEU A 29 -51.11 28.35 -5.25
N THR A 30 -51.11 27.15 -4.66
CA THR A 30 -52.27 26.24 -4.64
C THR A 30 -53.44 26.85 -3.85
N ILE A 31 -53.18 27.44 -2.67
CA ILE A 31 -54.23 28.12 -1.87
C ILE A 31 -54.82 29.30 -2.64
N VAL A 32 -53.98 30.15 -3.24
CA VAL A 32 -54.42 31.29 -4.06
C VAL A 32 -55.26 30.82 -5.25
N TRP A 33 -54.86 29.72 -5.90
CA TRP A 33 -55.61 29.13 -7.00
C TRP A 33 -57.01 28.65 -6.59
N PHE A 34 -57.14 27.97 -5.45
CA PHE A 34 -58.45 27.55 -4.94
C PHE A 34 -59.35 28.74 -4.57
N ILE A 35 -58.79 29.80 -3.98
CA ILE A 35 -59.55 31.03 -3.72
C ILE A 35 -60.05 31.64 -5.03
N PHE A 36 -59.20 31.73 -6.05
CA PHE A 36 -59.58 32.22 -7.37
C PHE A 36 -60.67 31.36 -8.01
N LEU A 37 -60.54 30.03 -7.94
CA LEU A 37 -61.53 29.08 -8.45
C LEU A 37 -62.89 29.24 -7.75
N ALA A 38 -62.89 29.39 -6.42
CA ALA A 38 -64.11 29.62 -5.64
C ALA A 38 -64.80 30.95 -6.01
N ILE A 39 -64.02 32.02 -6.20
CA ILE A 39 -64.55 33.32 -6.65
C ILE A 39 -65.11 33.20 -8.08
N TYR A 40 -64.42 32.50 -8.98
CA TYR A 40 -64.86 32.30 -10.35
C TYR A 40 -66.19 31.54 -10.43
N ILE A 41 -66.31 30.42 -9.72
CA ILE A 41 -67.56 29.64 -9.66
C ILE A 41 -68.69 30.50 -9.08
N SER A 42 -68.43 31.21 -7.99
CA SER A 42 -69.42 32.06 -7.32
C SER A 42 -69.95 33.18 -8.23
N LYS A 43 -69.06 33.83 -8.99
CA LYS A 43 -69.43 34.98 -9.85
C LYS A 43 -69.99 34.60 -11.22
N ASN A 44 -69.43 33.56 -11.87
CA ASN A 44 -69.76 33.26 -13.27
C ASN A 44 -70.79 32.15 -13.43
N VAL A 45 -70.79 31.14 -12.55
CA VAL A 45 -71.72 30.00 -12.66
C VAL A 45 -72.83 30.10 -11.61
N GLY A 46 -72.48 30.52 -10.40
CA GLY A 46 -73.33 30.42 -9.22
C GLY A 46 -73.21 29.04 -8.59
N ILE A 47 -72.96 28.98 -7.28
CA ILE A 47 -72.70 27.72 -6.57
C ILE A 47 -73.88 26.74 -6.67
N SER A 48 -75.12 27.25 -6.67
CA SER A 48 -76.33 26.44 -6.86
C SER A 48 -76.39 25.81 -8.25
N ASN A 49 -76.15 26.60 -9.29
CA ASN A 49 -76.22 26.12 -10.67
C ASN A 49 -75.07 25.17 -11.02
N PHE A 50 -73.90 25.32 -10.37
CA PHE A 50 -72.77 24.41 -10.55
C PHE A 50 -73.06 23.00 -10.01
N MET A 51 -73.80 22.88 -8.90
CA MET A 51 -74.21 21.58 -8.35
C MET A 51 -75.31 20.90 -9.16
N ASP A 52 -76.03 21.66 -9.99
CA ASP A 52 -77.07 21.16 -10.89
C ASP A 52 -76.52 20.75 -12.28
N LEU A 53 -75.22 20.96 -12.55
CA LEU A 53 -74.55 20.52 -13.79
C LEU A 53 -74.50 18.99 -13.89
N SER A 54 -74.44 18.48 -15.11
CA SER A 54 -74.19 17.06 -15.33
C SER A 54 -72.80 16.66 -14.81
N ILE A 55 -72.67 15.41 -14.37
CA ILE A 55 -71.40 14.88 -13.83
C ILE A 55 -70.26 15.00 -14.86
N GLU A 56 -70.59 14.86 -16.15
CA GLU A 56 -69.64 14.98 -17.25
C GLU A 56 -69.08 16.41 -17.38
N GLU A 57 -69.95 17.43 -17.38
CA GLU A 57 -69.54 18.84 -17.48
C GLU A 57 -68.76 19.32 -16.25
N MET A 58 -69.19 18.89 -15.05
CA MET A 58 -68.45 19.15 -13.82
C MET A 58 -67.06 18.48 -13.87
N GLY A 59 -66.99 17.25 -14.39
CA GLY A 59 -65.75 16.52 -14.62
C GLY A 59 -64.79 17.26 -15.53
N THR A 60 -65.26 17.72 -16.70
CA THR A 60 -64.44 18.48 -17.67
C THR A 60 -63.93 19.81 -17.08
N PHE A 61 -64.76 20.51 -16.30
CA PHE A 61 -64.34 21.75 -15.62
C PHE A 61 -63.25 21.48 -14.57
N LEU A 62 -63.47 20.47 -13.71
CA LEU A 62 -62.51 20.10 -12.68
C LEU A 62 -61.21 19.55 -13.28
N GLU A 63 -61.28 18.79 -14.38
CA GLU A 63 -60.12 18.32 -15.11
C GLU A 63 -59.23 19.49 -15.55
N GLY A 64 -59.81 20.53 -16.14
CA GLY A 64 -59.08 21.75 -16.50
C GLY A 64 -58.50 22.48 -15.27
N ALA A 65 -59.27 22.59 -14.18
CA ALA A 65 -58.83 23.27 -12.96
C ALA A 65 -57.70 22.53 -12.22
N PHE A 66 -57.72 21.19 -12.23
CA PHE A 66 -56.69 20.36 -11.61
C PHE A 66 -55.47 20.12 -12.51
N ALA A 67 -55.61 20.18 -13.84
CA ALA A 67 -54.48 20.01 -14.77
C ALA A 67 -53.34 21.00 -14.50
N PHE A 68 -53.66 22.28 -14.27
CA PHE A 68 -52.66 23.31 -13.94
C PHE A 68 -51.97 23.05 -12.59
N LEU A 69 -52.74 22.64 -11.57
CA LEU A 69 -52.19 22.30 -10.25
C LEU A 69 -51.26 21.07 -10.33
N ALA A 70 -51.68 20.03 -11.04
CA ALA A 70 -50.89 18.82 -11.22
C ALA A 70 -49.55 19.14 -11.91
N PHE A 71 -49.57 19.96 -12.96
CA PHE A 71 -48.36 20.40 -13.65
C PHE A 71 -47.42 21.19 -12.74
N LEU A 72 -47.95 22.12 -11.94
CA LEU A 72 -47.17 22.89 -10.96
C LEU A 72 -46.41 21.98 -10.00
N TRP A 73 -47.11 21.02 -9.38
CA TRP A 73 -46.51 20.10 -8.42
C TRP A 73 -45.50 19.16 -9.05
N LEU A 74 -45.74 18.72 -10.30
CA LEU A 74 -44.80 17.92 -11.07
C LEU A 74 -43.48 18.67 -11.29
N VAL A 75 -43.53 19.93 -11.73
CA VAL A 75 -42.34 20.74 -11.99
C VAL A 75 -41.55 21.01 -10.70
N ILE A 76 -42.24 21.32 -9.60
CA ILE A 76 -41.60 21.48 -8.30
C ILE A 76 -40.89 20.18 -7.87
N GLY A 77 -41.57 19.04 -8.01
CA GLY A 77 -40.99 17.72 -7.73
C GLY A 77 -39.74 17.43 -8.54
N LEU A 78 -39.76 17.72 -9.85
CA LEU A 78 -38.59 17.54 -10.72
C LEU A 78 -37.39 18.39 -10.28
N PHE A 79 -37.60 19.66 -9.94
CA PHE A 79 -36.51 20.53 -9.49
C PHE A 79 -35.91 20.08 -8.16
N ILE A 80 -36.74 19.63 -7.22
CA ILE A 80 -36.28 19.09 -5.93
C ILE A 80 -35.43 17.84 -6.18
N GLN A 81 -35.93 16.91 -7.01
CA GLN A 81 -35.22 15.68 -7.35
C GLN A 81 -33.86 15.97 -8.00
N GLN A 82 -33.79 16.92 -8.93
CA GLN A 82 -32.54 17.34 -9.57
C GLN A 82 -31.52 17.87 -8.55
N SER A 83 -31.94 18.73 -7.61
CA SER A 83 -31.03 19.27 -6.60
C SER A 83 -30.50 18.19 -5.65
N VAL A 84 -31.35 17.24 -5.24
CA VAL A 84 -30.93 16.13 -4.38
C VAL A 84 -29.93 15.22 -5.09
N LEU A 85 -30.16 14.91 -6.38
CA LEU A 85 -29.22 14.12 -7.18
C LEU A 85 -27.87 14.83 -7.35
N ALA A 86 -27.87 16.14 -7.56
CA ALA A 86 -26.65 16.93 -7.69
C ALA A 86 -25.83 16.92 -6.38
N GLN A 87 -26.49 17.06 -5.23
CA GLN A 87 -25.84 16.99 -3.92
C GLN A 87 -25.27 15.59 -3.65
N ASN A 88 -26.06 14.54 -3.85
CA ASN A 88 -25.60 13.16 -3.66
C ASN A 88 -24.42 12.81 -4.57
N ASN A 89 -24.42 13.27 -5.83
CA ASN A 89 -23.30 13.06 -6.74
C ASN A 89 -22.02 13.76 -6.27
N GLU A 90 -22.13 14.96 -5.70
CA GLU A 90 -20.96 15.66 -5.17
C GLU A 90 -20.41 14.99 -3.91
N GLU A 91 -21.28 14.56 -2.99
CA GLU A 91 -20.88 13.79 -1.81
C GLU A 91 -20.19 12.48 -2.19
N LEU A 92 -20.75 11.76 -3.17
CA LEU A 92 -20.13 10.56 -3.73
C LEU A 92 -18.77 10.87 -4.36
N ARG A 93 -18.64 11.99 -5.09
CA ARG A 93 -17.37 12.40 -5.70
C ARG A 93 -16.30 12.67 -4.65
N LEU A 94 -16.65 13.40 -3.59
CA LEU A 94 -15.75 13.68 -2.46
C LEU A 94 -15.36 12.40 -1.73
N ASN A 95 -16.32 11.50 -1.48
CA ASN A 95 -16.07 10.21 -0.85
C ASN A 95 -15.13 9.34 -1.70
N ASN A 96 -15.38 9.24 -3.02
CA ASN A 96 -14.48 8.52 -3.93
C ASN A 96 -13.05 9.11 -3.91
N LEU A 97 -12.90 10.43 -3.92
CA LEU A 97 -11.59 11.07 -3.82
C LEU A 97 -10.89 10.76 -2.50
N HIS A 98 -11.63 10.79 -1.39
CA HIS A 98 -11.12 10.43 -0.07
C HIS A 98 -10.73 8.95 0.00
N SER A 99 -11.56 8.05 -0.54
CA SER A 99 -11.28 6.62 -0.63
C SER A 99 -10.02 6.35 -1.45
N HIS A 100 -9.87 6.98 -2.62
CA HIS A 100 -8.64 6.85 -3.42
C HIS A 100 -7.39 7.33 -2.67
N LYS A 101 -7.44 8.49 -2.01
CA LYS A 101 -6.32 8.99 -1.19
C LYS A 101 -6.02 8.06 -0.02
N GLN A 102 -7.05 7.53 0.63
CA GLN A 102 -6.91 6.59 1.73
C GLN A 102 -6.30 5.27 1.25
N THR A 103 -6.72 4.72 0.11
CA THR A 103 -6.13 3.52 -0.49
C THR A 103 -4.65 3.73 -0.80
N GLN A 104 -4.27 4.87 -1.37
CA GLN A 104 -2.87 5.20 -1.62
C GLN A 104 -2.06 5.32 -0.32
N ALA A 105 -2.62 6.00 0.69
CA ALA A 105 -1.98 6.11 2.00
C ALA A 105 -1.81 4.75 2.68
N ILE A 106 -2.82 3.87 2.62
CA ILE A 106 -2.77 2.51 3.15
C ILE A 106 -1.67 1.71 2.43
N ALA A 107 -1.64 1.75 1.09
CA ALA A 107 -0.62 1.05 0.31
C ALA A 107 0.80 1.54 0.66
N ALA A 108 0.99 2.85 0.83
CA ALA A 108 2.26 3.41 1.27
C ALA A 108 2.63 2.98 2.70
N THR A 109 1.66 2.96 3.64
CA THR A 109 1.91 2.48 5.00
C THR A 109 2.23 1.00 5.06
N GLU A 110 1.60 0.19 4.21
CA GLU A 110 1.87 -1.24 4.10
C GLU A 110 3.28 -1.49 3.56
N LEU A 111 3.68 -0.78 2.50
CA LEU A 111 5.03 -0.88 1.95
C LEU A 111 6.09 -0.49 2.99
N ASN A 112 5.89 0.63 3.70
CA ASN A 112 6.79 1.05 4.77
C ASN A 112 6.88 0.01 5.89
N ALA A 113 5.76 -0.59 6.31
CA ALA A 113 5.75 -1.62 7.33
C ALA A 113 6.49 -2.90 6.89
N ARG A 114 6.36 -3.28 5.61
CA ARG A 114 7.12 -4.40 5.02
C ARG A 114 8.62 -4.11 5.03
N GLN A 115 9.04 -2.92 4.61
CA GLN A 115 10.45 -2.51 4.63
C GLN A 115 11.03 -2.48 6.05
N GLU A 116 10.31 -1.95 7.04
CA GLU A 116 10.76 -1.94 8.43
C GLU A 116 10.94 -3.36 8.98
N THR A 117 9.97 -4.23 8.71
CA THR A 117 10.03 -5.64 9.09
C THR A 117 11.21 -6.34 8.42
N PHE A 118 11.43 -6.06 7.14
CA PHE A 118 12.58 -6.57 6.40
C PHE A 118 13.90 -6.14 7.04
N PHE A 119 14.11 -4.85 7.36
CA PHE A 119 15.38 -4.40 7.94
C PHE A 119 15.67 -5.07 9.28
N LYS A 120 14.65 -5.29 10.13
CA LYS A 120 14.79 -6.03 11.39
C LYS A 120 15.22 -7.49 11.17
N ILE A 121 14.60 -8.17 10.21
CA ILE A 121 14.95 -9.55 9.85
C ILE A 121 16.35 -9.59 9.23
N ALA A 122 16.65 -8.69 8.29
CA ALA A 122 17.91 -8.59 7.59
C ALA A 122 19.08 -8.37 8.55
N GLU A 123 18.95 -7.49 9.55
CA GLU A 123 19.98 -7.29 10.57
C GLU A 123 20.23 -8.58 11.37
N SER A 124 19.15 -9.25 11.82
CA SER A 124 19.27 -10.52 12.56
C SER A 124 19.93 -11.61 11.71
N THR A 125 19.51 -11.76 10.45
CA THR A 125 20.10 -12.72 9.51
C THR A 125 21.55 -12.39 9.23
N ARG A 126 21.91 -11.12 8.99
CA ARG A 126 23.31 -10.69 8.80
C ARG A 126 24.15 -11.02 10.03
N ARG A 127 23.64 -10.82 11.24
CA ARG A 127 24.35 -11.21 12.47
C ARG A 127 24.58 -12.71 12.55
N GLN A 128 23.59 -13.53 12.19
CA GLN A 128 23.73 -14.99 12.13
C GLN A 128 24.76 -15.41 11.07
N LEU A 129 24.73 -14.80 9.89
CA LEU A 129 25.72 -15.04 8.82
C LEU A 129 27.14 -14.69 9.30
N GLY A 130 27.31 -13.57 9.99
CA GLY A 130 28.59 -13.17 10.58
C GLY A 130 29.10 -14.18 11.61
N ALA A 131 28.21 -14.68 12.48
CA ALA A 131 28.56 -15.73 13.44
C ALA A 131 28.92 -17.06 12.75
N ILE A 132 28.20 -17.46 11.71
CA ILE A 132 28.51 -18.67 10.91
C ILE A 132 29.88 -18.51 10.23
N ALA A 133 30.14 -17.36 9.61
CA ALA A 133 31.44 -17.05 9.01
C ALA A 133 32.55 -17.08 10.05
N GLY A 134 32.31 -16.55 11.26
CA GLY A 134 33.26 -16.64 12.36
C GLY A 134 33.54 -18.07 12.82
N MET A 135 32.52 -18.91 12.96
CA MET A 135 32.70 -20.32 13.31
C MET A 135 33.47 -21.09 12.23
N LEU A 136 33.19 -20.78 10.95
CA LEU A 136 33.93 -21.31 9.82
C LEU A 136 35.39 -20.85 9.87
N PHE A 137 35.63 -19.58 10.18
CA PHE A 137 36.97 -19.03 10.33
C PHE A 137 37.74 -19.73 11.45
N ILE A 138 37.16 -19.88 12.64
CA ILE A 138 37.80 -20.60 13.76
C ILE A 138 38.14 -22.04 13.37
N SER A 139 37.22 -22.72 12.69
CA SER A 139 37.47 -24.07 12.14
C SER A 139 38.64 -24.10 11.14
N SER A 140 38.87 -23.01 10.42
CA SER A 140 40.01 -22.87 9.51
C SER A 140 41.34 -22.57 10.19
N GLN A 141 41.32 -22.11 11.45
CA GLN A 141 42.52 -21.78 12.24
C GLN A 141 42.94 -22.90 13.21
N GLY A 142 42.12 -23.93 13.39
CA GLY A 142 42.38 -25.04 14.33
C GLY A 142 43.49 -26.03 13.90
N THR A 143 43.53 -27.20 14.53
CA THR A 143 44.60 -28.23 14.36
C THR A 143 44.74 -28.79 12.93
N VAL A 144 43.69 -28.68 12.12
CA VAL A 144 43.63 -29.03 10.69
C VAL A 144 43.52 -27.78 9.80
N GLY A 145 43.92 -26.63 10.34
CA GLY A 145 43.86 -25.31 9.74
C GLY A 145 45.21 -24.76 9.31
N ASN A 146 45.23 -23.52 8.83
CA ASN A 146 46.48 -22.82 8.48
C ASN A 146 47.20 -22.23 9.70
N GLY A 147 46.53 -22.15 10.86
CA GLY A 147 47.09 -21.67 12.13
C GLY A 147 47.71 -20.28 12.07
N SER A 148 47.21 -19.43 11.17
CA SER A 148 47.82 -18.13 10.86
C SER A 148 47.44 -17.03 11.86
N PHE A 149 46.38 -17.25 12.65
CA PHE A 149 45.91 -16.32 13.68
C PHE A 149 46.06 -16.95 15.07
N SER A 150 46.50 -16.16 16.06
CA SER A 150 46.51 -16.56 17.46
C SER A 150 45.10 -16.58 18.06
N GLU A 151 44.94 -17.26 19.20
CA GLU A 151 43.66 -17.29 19.91
C GLU A 151 43.21 -15.88 20.35
N GLU A 152 44.16 -15.01 20.72
CA GLU A 152 43.90 -13.61 21.07
C GLU A 152 43.42 -12.79 19.88
N GLU A 153 44.03 -12.96 18.70
CA GLU A 153 43.62 -12.25 17.48
C GLU A 153 42.21 -12.68 17.05
N VAL A 154 41.91 -13.98 17.13
CA VAL A 154 40.56 -14.50 16.86
C VAL A 154 39.54 -13.92 17.84
N ALA A 155 39.88 -13.84 19.13
CA ALA A 155 39.01 -13.25 20.14
C ALA A 155 38.77 -11.74 19.91
N GLU A 156 39.78 -11.00 19.44
CA GLU A 156 39.64 -9.59 19.08
C GLU A 156 38.66 -9.40 17.91
N VAL A 157 38.80 -10.19 16.84
CA VAL A 157 37.87 -10.14 15.70
C VAL A 157 36.44 -10.51 16.14
N TRP A 158 36.30 -11.48 17.05
CA TRP A 158 34.99 -11.84 17.60
C TRP A 158 34.35 -10.69 18.39
N ASN A 159 35.14 -9.96 19.17
CA ASN A 159 34.69 -8.76 19.87
C ASN A 159 34.28 -7.65 18.90
N GLN A 160 35.00 -7.46 17.79
CA GLN A 160 34.61 -6.51 16.74
C GLN A 160 33.25 -6.87 16.12
N MET A 161 33.01 -8.16 15.84
CA MET A 161 31.72 -8.64 15.35
C MET A 161 30.59 -8.39 16.37
N ALA A 162 30.83 -8.72 17.64
CA ALA A 162 29.89 -8.47 18.72
C ALA A 162 29.58 -6.96 18.89
N GLY A 163 30.58 -6.11 18.63
CA GLY A 163 30.48 -4.64 18.63
C GLY A 163 29.70 -4.03 17.47
N GLY A 164 29.27 -4.82 16.48
CA GLY A 164 28.37 -4.39 15.40
C GLY A 164 28.92 -4.60 14.00
N ASP A 165 30.19 -4.99 13.85
CA ASP A 165 30.77 -5.28 12.54
C ASP A 165 30.42 -6.69 12.07
N LEU A 166 29.19 -6.86 11.59
CA LEU A 166 28.61 -8.17 11.26
C LEU A 166 29.34 -8.90 10.12
N GLU A 167 30.17 -8.20 9.35
CA GLU A 167 30.83 -8.76 8.16
C GLU A 167 32.35 -8.92 8.30
N VAL A 168 32.92 -8.66 9.49
CA VAL A 168 34.38 -8.69 9.71
C VAL A 168 35.02 -10.01 9.29
N PHE A 169 34.41 -11.15 9.65
CA PHE A 169 34.91 -12.47 9.26
C PHE A 169 34.80 -12.73 7.76
N SER A 170 33.76 -12.21 7.12
CA SER A 170 33.59 -12.37 5.68
C SER A 170 34.62 -11.56 4.90
N ARG A 171 34.94 -10.35 5.36
CA ARG A 171 36.06 -9.59 4.79
C ARG A 171 37.39 -10.29 5.00
N LEU A 172 37.65 -10.86 6.18
CA LEU A 172 38.87 -11.63 6.42
C LEU A 172 39.05 -12.75 5.39
N PHE A 173 38.01 -13.54 5.12
CA PHE A 173 38.06 -14.56 4.06
C PHE A 173 38.35 -13.98 2.68
N LEU A 174 37.71 -12.87 2.32
CA LEU A 174 37.88 -12.24 1.01
C LEU A 174 39.27 -11.60 0.84
N THR A 175 39.91 -11.19 1.92
CA THR A 175 41.25 -10.57 1.89
C THR A 175 42.40 -11.55 2.09
N MET A 176 42.11 -12.84 2.37
CA MET A 176 43.15 -13.85 2.47
C MET A 176 43.86 -14.06 1.12
N PRO A 177 45.20 -14.14 1.09
CA PRO A 177 45.95 -14.36 -0.13
C PRO A 177 45.65 -15.77 -0.70
N PRO A 178 45.18 -15.89 -1.95
CA PRO A 178 44.86 -17.19 -2.56
C PRO A 178 46.09 -18.09 -2.76
N SER A 179 47.28 -17.51 -2.86
CA SER A 179 48.54 -18.25 -3.00
C SER A 179 48.90 -19.10 -1.78
N GLU A 180 48.36 -18.76 -0.62
CA GLU A 180 48.68 -19.39 0.66
C GLU A 180 47.51 -20.21 1.21
N ASN A 181 46.33 -20.14 0.56
CA ASN A 181 45.08 -20.66 1.10
C ASN A 181 44.29 -21.42 0.03
N ASN A 182 44.04 -22.71 0.27
CA ASN A 182 43.11 -23.48 -0.55
C ASN A 182 41.68 -23.25 -0.06
N PHE A 183 40.96 -22.31 -0.69
CA PHE A 183 39.59 -21.95 -0.32
C PHE A 183 38.59 -23.11 -0.42
N GLU A 184 38.79 -24.06 -1.34
CA GLU A 184 37.93 -25.24 -1.43
C GLU A 184 38.04 -26.09 -0.17
N ASP A 185 39.28 -26.31 0.32
CA ASP A 185 39.52 -27.03 1.58
C ASP A 185 39.07 -26.21 2.81
N LEU A 186 39.23 -24.89 2.79
CA LEU A 186 38.79 -24.01 3.88
C LEU A 186 37.26 -23.98 4.02
N PHE A 187 36.52 -24.09 2.93
CA PHE A 187 35.05 -24.07 2.95
C PHE A 187 34.43 -25.46 3.04
N TYR A 188 35.06 -26.48 2.47
CA TYR A 188 34.46 -27.80 2.26
C TYR A 188 35.35 -28.98 2.66
N GLY A 189 36.59 -28.76 3.10
CA GLY A 189 37.56 -29.82 3.42
C GLY A 189 37.19 -30.70 4.62
N THR A 190 36.22 -30.28 5.44
CA THR A 190 35.66 -31.10 6.52
C THR A 190 34.14 -30.99 6.54
N GLU A 191 33.47 -32.01 7.09
CA GLU A 191 32.01 -32.01 7.28
C GLU A 191 31.50 -30.80 8.09
N ILE A 192 32.31 -30.31 9.03
CA ILE A 192 31.96 -29.13 9.83
C ILE A 192 32.02 -27.86 8.97
N ARG A 193 33.10 -27.67 8.21
CA ARG A 193 33.26 -26.53 7.28
C ARG A 193 32.17 -26.55 6.22
N LYS A 194 31.92 -27.71 5.60
CA LYS A 194 30.84 -27.91 4.63
C LYS A 194 29.49 -27.47 5.19
N ARG A 195 29.13 -27.92 6.41
CA ARG A 195 27.87 -27.55 7.07
C ARG A 195 27.77 -26.04 7.33
N HIS A 196 28.85 -25.39 7.77
CA HIS A 196 28.85 -23.94 7.99
C HIS A 196 28.70 -23.17 6.67
N SER A 197 29.44 -23.55 5.64
CA SER A 197 29.35 -22.96 4.30
C SER A 197 27.95 -23.12 3.71
N GLU A 198 27.36 -24.31 3.76
CA GLU A 198 25.98 -24.55 3.30
C GLU A 198 24.95 -23.75 4.11
N SER A 199 25.10 -23.70 5.43
CA SER A 199 24.21 -22.91 6.30
C SER A 199 24.30 -21.41 5.98
N PHE A 200 25.51 -20.92 5.67
CA PHE A 200 25.72 -19.55 5.22
C PHE A 200 25.00 -19.29 3.90
N LEU A 201 25.15 -20.17 2.90
CA LEU A 201 24.47 -20.07 1.61
C LEU A 201 22.95 -20.05 1.75
N VAL A 202 22.39 -20.95 2.56
CA VAL A 202 20.94 -21.01 2.82
C VAL A 202 20.44 -19.75 3.52
N GLY A 203 21.17 -19.25 4.52
CA GLY A 203 20.82 -18.01 5.21
C GLY A 203 20.86 -16.80 4.26
N PHE A 204 21.86 -16.75 3.40
CA PHE A 204 22.01 -15.68 2.41
C PHE A 204 20.93 -15.74 1.33
N ASP A 205 20.58 -16.92 0.82
CA ASP A 205 19.50 -17.08 -0.16
C ASP A 205 18.15 -16.65 0.39
N ARG A 206 17.87 -16.95 1.66
CA ARG A 206 16.65 -16.46 2.33
C ARG A 206 16.64 -14.94 2.46
N LEU A 207 17.78 -14.33 2.76
CA LEU A 207 17.91 -12.87 2.82
C LEU A 207 17.66 -12.22 1.45
N VAL A 208 18.23 -12.78 0.39
CA VAL A 208 18.04 -12.32 -1.00
C VAL A 208 16.60 -12.52 -1.47
N ALA A 209 15.96 -13.64 -1.10
CA ALA A 209 14.55 -13.87 -1.43
C ALA A 209 13.64 -12.82 -0.76
N LEU A 210 13.87 -12.53 0.52
CA LEU A 210 13.10 -11.54 1.27
C LEU A 210 13.30 -10.11 0.77
N SER A 211 14.49 -9.76 0.27
CA SER A 211 14.74 -8.39 -0.23
C SER A 211 13.92 -8.08 -1.48
N LYS A 212 13.72 -9.06 -2.37
CA LYS A 212 12.96 -8.87 -3.62
C LYS A 212 11.51 -8.43 -3.39
N ASP A 213 10.89 -8.83 -2.29
CA ASP A 213 9.51 -8.45 -1.96
C ASP A 213 9.37 -7.02 -1.39
N CYS A 214 10.51 -6.39 -1.04
CA CYS A 214 10.56 -5.09 -0.37
C CYS A 214 11.29 -4.01 -1.17
N ASP A 215 11.80 -4.36 -2.36
CA ASP A 215 12.69 -3.54 -3.16
C ASP A 215 12.03 -3.09 -4.46
N SER A 216 11.93 -1.76 -4.68
CA SER A 216 11.34 -1.20 -5.88
C SER A 216 12.32 -1.09 -7.05
N ASP A 217 13.61 -0.86 -6.76
CA ASP A 217 14.61 -0.45 -7.74
C ASP A 217 15.95 -1.21 -7.57
N ASN A 218 15.90 -2.42 -7.02
CA ASN A 218 17.07 -3.26 -6.69
C ASN A 218 18.08 -2.62 -5.73
N ILE A 219 17.73 -1.53 -5.04
CA ILE A 219 18.66 -0.82 -4.14
C ILE A 219 19.03 -1.72 -2.96
N ILE A 220 18.05 -2.38 -2.36
CA ILE A 220 18.24 -3.26 -1.21
C ILE A 220 18.97 -4.53 -1.65
N LEU A 221 18.52 -5.13 -2.75
CA LEU A 221 19.11 -6.33 -3.33
C LEU A 221 20.59 -6.11 -3.67
N ASP A 222 20.93 -5.05 -4.40
CA ASP A 222 22.30 -4.74 -4.76
C ASP A 222 23.17 -4.48 -3.52
N SER A 223 22.64 -3.76 -2.53
CA SER A 223 23.38 -3.51 -1.28
C SER A 223 23.76 -4.80 -0.53
N ILE A 224 22.93 -5.85 -0.65
CA ILE A 224 23.17 -7.16 -0.05
C ILE A 224 24.12 -8.00 -0.90
N LEU A 225 23.92 -8.01 -2.23
CA LEU A 225 24.75 -8.80 -3.14
C LEU A 225 26.20 -8.30 -3.18
N PHE A 226 26.41 -6.98 -3.11
CA PHE A 226 27.75 -6.37 -3.13
C PHE A 226 28.35 -6.17 -1.73
N SER A 227 27.68 -6.65 -0.68
CA SER A 227 28.23 -6.68 0.68
C SER A 227 29.30 -7.77 0.82
N ALA A 228 30.11 -7.76 1.88
CA ALA A 228 31.10 -8.81 2.09
C ALA A 228 30.46 -10.19 2.29
N HIS A 229 29.24 -10.24 2.83
CA HIS A 229 28.46 -11.48 2.88
C HIS A 229 28.06 -11.97 1.48
N GLY A 230 27.62 -11.05 0.61
CA GLY A 230 27.29 -11.40 -0.77
C GLY A 230 28.49 -11.86 -1.58
N MET A 231 29.60 -11.15 -1.47
CA MET A 231 30.86 -11.56 -2.11
C MET A 231 31.37 -12.91 -1.59
N LEU A 232 31.32 -13.15 -0.27
CA LEU A 232 31.68 -14.45 0.29
C LEU A 232 30.72 -15.55 -0.18
N SER A 233 29.42 -15.28 -0.24
CA SER A 233 28.42 -16.22 -0.76
C SER A 233 28.72 -16.58 -2.21
N SER A 234 29.05 -15.60 -3.06
CA SER A 234 29.45 -15.84 -4.45
C SER A 234 30.66 -16.76 -4.52
N ARG A 235 31.68 -16.48 -3.70
CA ARG A 235 32.89 -17.29 -3.66
C ARG A 235 32.65 -18.73 -3.22
N MET A 236 31.82 -18.93 -2.20
CA MET A 236 31.41 -20.27 -1.74
C MET A 236 30.66 -21.02 -2.83
N ARG A 237 29.73 -20.37 -3.55
CA ARG A 237 28.97 -20.99 -4.66
C ARG A 237 29.87 -21.42 -5.81
N GLU A 238 30.85 -20.59 -6.17
CA GLU A 238 31.82 -20.91 -7.22
C GLU A 238 32.63 -22.18 -6.89
N LEU A 239 33.00 -22.34 -5.61
CA LEU A 239 33.86 -23.41 -5.12
C LEU A 239 33.09 -24.62 -4.58
N HIS A 240 31.76 -24.62 -4.65
CA HIS A 240 30.97 -25.69 -4.07
C HIS A 240 31.23 -27.02 -4.83
N PRO A 241 31.56 -28.12 -4.13
CA PRO A 241 32.01 -29.35 -4.78
C PRO A 241 30.88 -30.10 -5.51
N GLU A 242 29.66 -30.06 -4.96
CA GLU A 242 28.55 -30.90 -5.42
C GLU A 242 27.45 -30.15 -6.20
N ILE A 243 27.21 -28.88 -5.90
CA ILE A 243 26.07 -28.11 -6.41
C ILE A 243 26.57 -26.99 -7.31
N LYS A 244 26.00 -26.89 -8.52
CA LYS A 244 26.20 -25.75 -9.41
C LYS A 244 25.05 -24.76 -9.19
N PHE A 245 25.39 -23.59 -8.66
CA PHE A 245 24.42 -22.53 -8.39
C PHE A 245 24.23 -21.64 -9.61
N GLU A 246 23.00 -21.14 -9.76
CA GLU A 246 22.74 -20.00 -10.63
C GLU A 246 23.37 -18.74 -10.04
N THR A 247 23.90 -17.88 -10.91
CA THR A 247 24.45 -16.59 -10.48
C THR A 247 23.34 -15.70 -9.94
N LEU A 248 23.52 -15.18 -8.74
CA LEU A 248 22.62 -14.17 -8.18
C LEU A 248 22.80 -12.87 -8.98
N GLN A 249 21.74 -12.47 -9.69
CA GLN A 249 21.74 -11.25 -10.51
C GLN A 249 21.11 -10.09 -9.75
N GLY A 250 21.85 -8.99 -9.65
CA GLY A 250 21.36 -7.67 -9.25
C GLY A 250 21.23 -6.74 -10.45
N THR A 251 21.41 -5.45 -10.26
CA THR A 251 21.44 -4.47 -11.35
C THR A 251 22.67 -4.66 -12.23
N ASP A 252 22.44 -4.76 -13.54
CA ASP A 252 23.52 -4.66 -14.52
C ASP A 252 24.00 -3.20 -14.61
N SER A 253 25.14 -2.92 -14.00
CA SER A 253 25.76 -1.60 -13.97
C SER A 253 26.03 -1.03 -15.36
N ALA A 254 26.39 -1.87 -16.35
CA ALA A 254 26.67 -1.38 -17.70
C ALA A 254 25.37 -0.89 -18.36
N ILE A 255 24.31 -1.69 -18.30
CA ILE A 255 22.99 -1.32 -18.84
C ILE A 255 22.43 -0.10 -18.10
N TYR A 256 22.58 -0.04 -16.78
CA TYR A 256 22.09 1.08 -15.97
C TYR A 256 22.79 2.40 -16.33
N LEU A 257 24.12 2.38 -16.47
CA LEU A 257 24.90 3.55 -16.89
C LEU A 257 24.57 3.98 -18.32
N GLU A 258 24.38 3.04 -19.25
CA GLU A 258 23.92 3.34 -20.62
C GLU A 258 22.57 4.06 -20.63
N LYS A 259 21.62 3.62 -19.80
CA LYS A 259 20.31 4.29 -19.65
C LYS A 259 20.48 5.74 -19.19
N ILE A 260 21.31 6.01 -18.19
CA ILE A 260 21.58 7.37 -17.68
C ILE A 260 22.14 8.26 -18.79
N VAL A 261 23.15 7.78 -19.52
CA VAL A 261 23.77 8.54 -20.63
C VAL A 261 22.75 8.81 -21.75
N SER A 262 21.91 7.83 -22.08
CA SER A 262 20.85 7.98 -23.10
C SER A 262 19.74 8.95 -22.69
N ALA A 263 19.44 9.08 -21.39
CA ALA A 263 18.44 10.00 -20.88
C ALA A 263 18.96 11.45 -20.91
N GLN A 264 20.22 11.66 -20.53
CA GLN A 264 20.87 12.98 -20.54
C GLN A 264 21.01 13.55 -21.95
N SER A 265 21.30 12.71 -22.94
CA SER A 265 21.40 13.11 -24.35
C SER A 265 20.06 13.44 -25.01
N LYS A 266 18.92 12.98 -24.46
CA LYS A 266 17.57 13.34 -24.93
C LYS A 266 17.03 14.62 -24.31
N SER A 267 17.60 15.07 -23.19
CA SER A 267 17.22 16.30 -22.49
C SER A 267 18.06 17.53 -22.88
N ALA A 268 19.08 17.34 -23.71
CA ALA A 268 19.97 18.39 -24.24
C ALA A 268 19.61 18.71 -25.70
#